data_AF-A0A7W0TWA1-F1
#
_entry.id   AF-A0A7W0TWA1-F1
#
_cell.length_a   1.000
_cell.length_b   1.000
_cell.length_c   1.000
_cell.angle_alpha   90.00
_cell.angle_beta   90.00
_cell.angle_gamma   90.00
#
_symmetry.space_group_name_H-M   'P 1'
#
loop_
_entity.id
_entity.type
_entity.pdbx_description
1 polymer ?
#
loop_
_entity_poly.entity_id
_entity_poly.type
_entity_poly.pdbx_seq_one_letter_code
_entity_poly.pdbx_strand_id
1 'polypeptide(L)'
;LVAFGRAVADAAAADRRRVGLVASCDWGHTHRTDGPYGFHPKAAEVDARVADAIAAGEPLRLLDLSEDDAAAAAIDGLWQALILGGALERAPMRAEVLCYEAPSYYGMLTAAFQPVTR
;
A
#
# COMPACT_ATOMS: atom_id res chain seq x y z
N LEU A 1 4.16 6.33 11.62
CA LEU A 1 3.18 6.42 10.51
C LEU A 1 1.86 5.72 10.82
N VAL A 2 1.87 4.51 11.37
CA VAL A 2 0.64 3.83 11.85
C VAL A 2 -0.18 4.72 12.80
N ALA A 3 0.47 5.32 13.82
CA ALA A 3 -0.19 6.25 14.73
C ALA A 3 -0.80 7.49 14.03
N PHE A 4 -0.18 7.94 12.93
CA PHE A 4 -0.73 9.04 12.12
C PHE A 4 -1.97 8.58 11.36
N GLY A 5 -1.98 7.37 10.80
CA GLY A 5 -3.17 6.74 10.23
C GLY A 5 -4.35 6.66 11.20
N ARG A 6 -4.09 6.24 12.44
CA ARG A 6 -5.11 6.24 13.51
C ARG A 6 -5.66 7.64 13.76
N ALA A 7 -4.79 8.64 13.86
CA ALA A 7 -5.20 10.03 14.08
C ALA A 7 -6.02 10.60 12.89
N VAL A 8 -5.66 10.25 11.66
CA VAL A 8 -6.43 10.63 10.45
C VAL A 8 -7.83 10.02 10.50
N ALA A 9 -7.95 8.74 10.84
CA ALA A 9 -9.26 8.09 10.95
C ALA A 9 -10.11 8.69 12.10
N ASP A 10 -9.49 8.95 13.25
CA ASP A 10 -10.16 9.58 14.40
C ASP A 10 -10.67 10.99 14.02
N ALA A 11 -9.87 11.78 13.29
CA ALA A 11 -10.27 13.09 12.78
C ALA A 11 -11.39 13.01 11.73
N ALA A 12 -11.31 12.06 10.80
CA ALA A 12 -12.33 11.84 9.78
C ALA A 12 -13.67 11.42 10.40
N ALA A 13 -13.67 10.61 11.47
CA ALA A 13 -14.87 10.19 12.19
C ALA A 13 -15.54 11.32 12.99
N ALA A 14 -14.77 12.32 13.43
CA ALA A 14 -15.30 13.50 14.11
C ALA A 14 -15.89 14.55 13.14
N ASP A 15 -15.59 14.44 11.85
CA ASP A 15 -16.15 15.31 10.81
C ASP A 15 -17.55 14.84 10.39
N ARG A 16 -18.46 15.79 10.11
CA ARG A 16 -19.84 15.48 9.68
C ARG A 16 -19.94 15.12 8.19
N ARG A 17 -18.87 15.29 7.42
CA ARG A 17 -18.83 14.97 5.98
C ARG A 17 -18.54 13.49 5.76
N ARG A 18 -18.84 13.01 4.55
CA ARG A 18 -18.37 11.71 4.08
C ARG A 18 -16.93 11.85 3.61
N VAL A 19 -15.99 11.29 4.35
CA VAL A 19 -14.55 11.38 4.08
C VAL A 19 -14.04 10.04 3.53
N GLY A 20 -13.23 10.10 2.47
CA GLY A 20 -12.48 8.97 1.94
C GLY A 20 -10.98 9.19 2.13
N LEU A 21 -10.23 8.10 2.35
CA LEU A 21 -8.77 8.10 2.41
C LEU A 21 -8.22 7.49 1.12
N VAL A 22 -7.27 8.16 0.49
CA VAL A 22 -6.52 7.63 -0.66
C VAL A 22 -5.06 7.51 -0.27
N ALA A 23 -4.54 6.28 -0.26
CA ALA A 23 -3.12 6.01 -0.14
C ALA A 23 -2.51 5.95 -1.55
N SER A 24 -1.87 7.04 -1.98
CA SER A 24 -1.21 7.13 -3.29
C SER A 24 0.17 6.47 -3.20
N CYS A 25 0.34 5.38 -3.94
CA CYS A 25 1.52 4.52 -3.88
C CYS A 25 1.89 4.04 -5.29
N ASP A 26 3.18 4.09 -5.62
CA ASP A 26 3.79 3.22 -6.62
C ASP A 26 4.73 2.23 -5.91
N TRP A 27 4.95 1.07 -6.54
CA TRP A 27 5.67 -0.05 -5.93
C TRP A 27 7.06 -0.23 -6.52
N GLY A 28 7.53 -1.45 -6.76
CA GLY A 28 8.90 -1.68 -7.18
C GLY A 28 9.19 -0.93 -8.48
N HIS A 29 10.24 -0.10 -8.53
CA HIS A 29 10.66 0.68 -9.70
C HIS A 29 11.82 0.04 -10.48
N THR A 30 12.19 -1.19 -10.13
CA THR A 30 13.31 -1.93 -10.72
C THR A 30 12.86 -3.12 -11.58
N HIS A 31 11.71 -3.01 -12.28
CA HIS A 31 11.18 -4.09 -13.13
C HIS A 31 11.88 -4.25 -14.49
N ARG A 32 12.74 -3.30 -14.89
CA ARG A 32 13.30 -3.26 -16.25
C ARG A 32 14.77 -2.89 -16.29
N THR A 33 15.57 -3.64 -17.07
CA THR A 33 17.01 -3.37 -17.22
C THR A 33 17.28 -2.02 -17.90
N ASP A 34 16.39 -1.59 -18.80
CA ASP A 34 16.43 -0.29 -19.48
C ASP A 34 15.66 0.82 -18.73
N GLY A 35 15.15 0.52 -17.52
CA GLY A 35 14.50 1.49 -16.66
C GLY A 35 15.49 2.40 -15.92
N PRO A 36 15.03 3.54 -15.35
CA PRO A 36 15.88 4.52 -14.68
C PRO A 36 16.63 3.97 -13.46
N TYR A 37 16.14 2.88 -12.86
CA TYR A 37 16.72 2.23 -11.69
C TYR A 37 17.33 0.86 -12.00
N GLY A 38 17.37 0.46 -13.29
CA GLY A 38 17.81 -0.86 -13.70
C GLY A 38 16.86 -1.99 -13.27
N PHE A 39 17.28 -3.23 -13.50
CA PHE A 39 16.52 -4.42 -13.10
C PHE A 39 17.00 -4.96 -11.77
N HIS A 40 16.05 -5.28 -10.88
CA HIS A 40 16.30 -6.05 -9.68
C HIS A 40 15.13 -7.02 -9.44
N PRO A 41 15.38 -8.32 -9.21
CA PRO A 41 14.31 -9.31 -9.02
C PRO A 41 13.40 -8.98 -7.81
N LYS A 42 13.90 -8.20 -6.86
CA LYS A 42 13.14 -7.73 -5.70
C LYS A 42 11.92 -6.87 -6.06
N ALA A 43 11.89 -6.19 -7.21
CA ALA A 43 10.69 -5.46 -7.63
C ALA A 43 9.47 -6.39 -7.66
N ALA A 44 9.57 -7.52 -8.37
CA ALA A 44 8.47 -8.48 -8.47
C ALA A 44 8.15 -9.18 -7.13
N GLU A 45 9.17 -9.51 -6.33
CA GLU A 45 8.97 -10.14 -5.02
C GLU A 45 8.26 -9.21 -4.02
N VAL A 46 8.66 -7.95 -3.98
CA VAL A 46 8.08 -6.93 -3.09
C VAL A 46 6.65 -6.60 -3.54
N ASP A 47 6.42 -6.42 -4.83
CA ASP A 47 5.09 -6.15 -5.37
C ASP A 47 4.10 -7.27 -5.07
N ALA A 48 4.54 -8.53 -5.17
CA ALA A 48 3.72 -9.67 -4.78
C ALA A 48 3.37 -9.66 -3.28
N ARG A 49 4.35 -9.40 -2.41
CA ARG A 49 4.11 -9.28 -0.95
C ARG A 49 3.14 -8.14 -0.62
N VAL A 50 3.26 -7.02 -1.33
CA VAL A 50 2.36 -5.88 -1.20
C VAL A 50 0.94 -6.27 -1.63
N ALA A 51 0.79 -6.84 -2.81
CA ALA A 51 -0.51 -7.27 -3.32
C ALA A 51 -1.19 -8.25 -2.35
N ASP A 52 -0.45 -9.20 -1.80
CA ASP A 52 -0.94 -10.16 -0.81
C ASP A 52 -1.38 -9.48 0.49
N ALA A 53 -0.58 -8.55 1.03
CA ALA A 53 -0.90 -7.82 2.25
C ALA A 53 -2.16 -6.94 2.06
N ILE A 54 -2.28 -6.26 0.92
CA ILE A 54 -3.44 -5.43 0.60
C ILE A 54 -4.69 -6.30 0.35
N ALA A 55 -4.57 -7.41 -0.38
CA ALA A 55 -5.67 -8.34 -0.63
C ALA A 55 -6.21 -8.98 0.67
N ALA A 56 -5.33 -9.25 1.64
CA ALA A 56 -5.72 -9.72 2.97
C ALA A 56 -6.38 -8.63 3.84
N GLY A 57 -6.34 -7.36 3.43
CA GLY A 57 -6.77 -6.24 4.27
C GLY A 57 -5.82 -5.98 5.45
N GLU A 58 -4.55 -6.40 5.32
CA GLU A 58 -3.54 -6.36 6.37
C GLU A 58 -2.30 -5.53 5.95
N PRO A 59 -2.42 -4.22 5.60
CA PRO A 59 -1.27 -3.42 5.16
C PRO A 59 -0.13 -3.34 6.18
N LEU A 60 -0.42 -3.55 7.46
CA LEU A 60 0.58 -3.53 8.54
C LEU A 60 1.56 -4.71 8.48
N ARG A 61 1.28 -5.77 7.71
CA ARG A 61 2.28 -6.82 7.41
C ARG A 61 3.50 -6.29 6.68
N LEU A 62 3.40 -5.13 6.04
CA LEU A 62 4.53 -4.46 5.38
C LEU A 62 5.54 -3.87 6.38
N LEU A 63 5.25 -3.87 7.69
CA LEU A 63 6.27 -3.58 8.71
C LEU A 63 7.39 -4.62 8.72
N ASP A 64 7.13 -5.84 8.27
CA ASP A 64 8.13 -6.92 8.17
C ASP A 64 8.98 -6.84 6.90
N LEU A 65 8.70 -5.88 6.00
CA LEU A 65 9.52 -5.65 4.83
C LEU A 65 10.86 -5.05 5.25
N SER A 66 11.96 -5.72 4.92
CA SER A 66 13.29 -5.23 5.27
C SER A 66 13.64 -3.95 4.50
N GLU A 67 14.48 -3.10 5.10
CA GLU A 67 15.01 -1.90 4.44
C GLU A 67 15.77 -2.27 3.16
N ASP A 68 16.50 -3.39 3.16
CA ASP A 68 17.23 -3.89 1.99
C ASP A 68 16.28 -4.29 0.84
N ASP A 69 15.19 -5.02 1.14
CA ASP A 69 14.21 -5.41 0.11
C ASP A 69 13.50 -4.16 -0.44
N ALA A 70 13.11 -3.22 0.43
CA ALA A 70 12.48 -1.96 0.03
C ALA A 70 13.39 -1.10 -0.84
N ALA A 71 14.68 -0.99 -0.48
CA ALA A 71 15.69 -0.26 -1.25
C ALA A 71 15.98 -0.93 -2.60
N ALA A 72 16.11 -2.26 -2.62
CA ALA A 72 16.37 -3.02 -3.83
C ALA A 72 15.20 -2.97 -4.83
N ALA A 73 13.97 -2.95 -4.33
CA ALA A 73 12.78 -2.71 -5.15
C ALA A 73 12.57 -1.23 -5.50
N ALA A 74 13.22 -0.30 -4.79
CA ALA A 74 13.04 1.15 -4.96
C ALA A 74 11.56 1.59 -4.84
N ILE A 75 10.87 1.14 -3.79
CA ILE A 75 9.45 1.48 -3.56
C ILE A 75 9.26 2.90 -3.01
N ASP A 76 8.08 3.49 -3.25
CA ASP A 76 7.66 4.75 -2.61
C ASP A 76 6.36 4.67 -1.79
N GLY A 77 5.62 3.55 -1.90
CA GLY A 77 4.30 3.39 -1.31
C GLY A 77 4.24 2.91 0.16
N LEU A 78 5.37 2.53 0.77
CA LEU A 78 5.38 1.86 2.08
C LEU A 78 4.74 2.73 3.17
N TRP A 79 5.12 4.01 3.23
CA TRP A 79 4.68 4.89 4.32
C TRP A 79 3.18 5.16 4.29
N GLN A 80 2.62 5.33 3.09
CA GLN A 80 1.23 5.58 2.79
C GLN A 80 0.40 4.32 3.08
N ALA A 81 0.91 3.13 2.76
CA ALA A 81 0.29 1.87 3.13
C ALA A 81 0.26 1.66 4.66
N LEU A 82 1.31 2.07 5.39
CA LEU A 82 1.30 2.04 6.85
C LEU A 82 0.31 3.05 7.47
N ILE A 83 0.13 4.22 6.84
CA ILE A 83 -0.92 5.17 7.22
C ILE A 83 -2.31 4.55 6.99
N LEU A 84 -2.54 3.92 5.83
CA LEU A 84 -3.77 3.20 5.54
C LEU A 84 -4.03 2.09 6.57
N GLY A 85 -3.03 1.28 6.89
CA GLY A 85 -3.13 0.24 7.92
C GLY A 85 -3.54 0.79 9.29
N GLY A 86 -2.96 1.91 9.72
CA GLY A 86 -3.36 2.58 10.95
C GLY A 86 -4.79 3.13 10.92
N ALA A 87 -5.26 3.59 9.76
CA ALA A 87 -6.65 4.02 9.59
C ALA A 87 -7.63 2.84 9.67
N LEU A 88 -7.27 1.69 9.08
CA LEU A 88 -8.09 0.46 9.10
C LEU A 88 -8.26 -0.14 10.51
N GLU A 89 -7.30 0.05 11.42
CA GLU A 89 -7.47 -0.33 12.83
C GLU A 89 -8.61 0.44 13.53
N ARG A 90 -8.91 1.67 13.07
CA ARG A 90 -10.01 2.50 13.60
C ARG A 90 -11.31 2.31 12.83
N ALA A 91 -11.22 2.09 11.53
CA ALA A 91 -12.34 1.88 10.63
C ALA A 91 -12.12 0.60 9.80
N PRO A 92 -12.41 -0.59 10.36
CA PRO A 92 -12.23 -1.85 9.65
C PRO A 92 -13.07 -1.90 8.37
N MET A 93 -12.43 -2.29 7.27
CA MET A 93 -13.04 -2.37 5.94
C MET A 93 -12.62 -3.67 5.25
N ARG A 94 -13.46 -4.17 4.35
CA ARG A 94 -13.12 -5.27 3.44
C ARG A 94 -12.29 -4.72 2.28
N ALA A 95 -11.15 -5.34 2.03
CA ALA A 95 -10.29 -5.03 0.89
C ALA A 95 -10.70 -5.81 -0.36
N GLU A 96 -10.50 -5.20 -1.52
CA GLU A 96 -10.59 -5.82 -2.83
C GLU A 96 -9.50 -5.24 -3.73
N VAL A 97 -8.56 -6.08 -4.17
CA VAL A 97 -7.58 -5.68 -5.20
C VAL A 97 -8.29 -5.71 -6.55
N LEU A 98 -8.32 -4.57 -7.22
CA LEU A 98 -8.99 -4.39 -8.51
C LEU A 98 -8.05 -4.72 -9.68
N CYS A 99 -6.80 -4.27 -9.59
CA CYS A 99 -5.76 -4.59 -10.57
C CYS A 99 -4.37 -4.45 -9.97
N TYR A 100 -3.44 -5.19 -10.56
CA TYR A 100 -2.00 -4.98 -10.43
C TYR A 100 -1.38 -5.09 -11.83
N GLU A 101 -0.57 -4.11 -12.20
CA GLU A 101 0.15 -4.10 -13.47
C GLU A 101 1.54 -3.49 -13.30
N ALA A 102 2.50 -3.98 -14.09
CA ALA A 102 3.83 -3.39 -14.22
C ALA A 102 4.17 -3.23 -15.72
N PRO A 103 3.47 -2.34 -16.45
CA PRO A 103 3.61 -2.22 -17.91
C PRO A 103 4.91 -1.52 -18.33
N SER A 104 5.53 -0.78 -17.41
CA SER A 104 6.79 -0.07 -17.62
C SER A 104 7.84 -0.54 -16.61
N TYR A 105 8.59 0.37 -15.98
CA TYR A 105 9.64 0.04 -15.03
C TYR A 105 9.14 -0.07 -13.58
N TYR A 106 7.89 0.30 -13.30
CA TYR A 106 7.33 0.30 -11.96
C TYR A 106 5.99 -0.44 -11.84
N GLY A 107 5.73 -0.98 -10.65
CA GLY A 107 4.49 -1.67 -10.30
C GLY A 107 3.40 -0.72 -9.81
N MET A 108 2.18 -0.92 -10.31
CA MET A 108 0.98 -0.17 -9.93
C MET A 108 -0.06 -1.14 -9.38
N LEU A 109 -0.65 -0.81 -8.23
CA LEU A 109 -1.73 -1.59 -7.62
C LEU A 109 -2.90 -0.68 -7.29
N THR A 110 -4.09 -1.06 -7.72
CA THR A 110 -5.34 -0.40 -7.31
C THR A 110 -6.16 -1.35 -6.45
N ALA A 111 -6.56 -0.88 -5.27
CA ALA A 111 -7.45 -1.60 -4.36
C ALA A 111 -8.54 -0.68 -3.81
N ALA A 112 -9.72 -1.26 -3.58
CA ALA A 112 -10.84 -0.61 -2.90
C ALA A 112 -11.01 -1.18 -1.49
N PHE A 113 -11.34 -0.30 -0.55
CA PHE A 113 -11.69 -0.66 0.82
C PHE A 113 -13.12 -0.22 1.07
N GLN A 114 -13.98 -1.17 1.44
CA GLN A 114 -15.41 -0.93 1.63
C GLN A 114 -15.81 -1.24 3.08
N PRO A 115 -16.68 -0.44 3.72
CA PRO A 115 -17.22 -0.77 5.02
C PRO A 115 -17.82 -2.17 5.02
N VAL A 116 -17.52 -2.95 6.06
CA VAL A 116 -18.23 -4.22 6.28
C VAL A 116 -19.66 -3.84 6.65
N THR A 117 -20.60 -3.97 5.72
CA THR A 117 -22.02 -3.73 5.98
C THR A 117 -22.46 -4.58 7.17
N ARG A 118 -23.01 -3.93 8.21
CA ARG A 118 -23.84 -4.59 9.21
C ARG A 118 -25.22 -4.86 8.64
#